data_AF-A0A316QHY4-F1
#
_entry.id   AF-A0A316QHY4-F1
#
_cell.length_a   1.000
_cell.length_b   1.000
_cell.length_c   1.000
_cell.angle_alpha   90.00
_cell.angle_beta   90.00
_cell.angle_gamma   90.00
#
_symmetry.space_group_name_H-M   'P 1'
#
loop_
_entity.id
_entity.type
_entity.pdbx_description
1 polymer ?
#
loop_
_entity_poly.entity_id
_entity_poly.type
_entity_poly.pdbx_seq_one_letter_code
_entity_poly.pdbx_strand_id
1 'polypeptide(L)'
;MKKMLIMLLTLGLIISASSCQSPQSSPASSISPSATSITGSTQTAQNSPDPSQPSAELPKYNVNNIVGVDQFGRTFDIIGGEKSEKQVGMFYFLWLGQPLFSGVYDATKIYNEYGEDVLFHETSDISPEGQFHFWGEPLYGYYNSGDEYV
;
A
#
# COMPACT_ATOMS: atom_id res chain seq x y z
N MET A 1 -27.80 -48.74 7.60
CA MET A 1 -28.16 -47.30 7.62
C MET A 1 -26.96 -46.37 7.45
N LYS A 2 -25.84 -46.55 8.17
CA LYS A 2 -24.62 -45.71 8.01
C LYS A 2 -24.01 -45.72 6.59
N LYS A 3 -24.02 -46.87 5.90
CA LYS A 3 -23.50 -46.99 4.52
C LYS A 3 -24.38 -46.27 3.47
N MET A 4 -25.70 -46.19 3.69
CA MET A 4 -26.62 -45.44 2.81
C MET A 4 -26.51 -43.93 3.04
N LEU A 5 -26.26 -43.49 4.28
CA LEU A 5 -26.09 -42.08 4.61
C LEU A 5 -24.79 -41.51 4.01
N ILE A 6 -23.71 -42.30 4.01
CA ILE A 6 -22.43 -41.92 3.37
C ILE A 6 -22.59 -41.81 1.85
N MET A 7 -23.35 -42.72 1.22
CA MET A 7 -23.56 -42.70 -0.23
C MET A 7 -24.42 -41.51 -0.71
N LEU A 8 -25.40 -41.08 0.10
CA LEU A 8 -26.20 -39.88 -0.19
C LEU A 8 -25.39 -38.58 -0.02
N LEU A 9 -24.46 -38.53 0.95
CA LEU A 9 -23.62 -37.37 1.18
C LEU A 9 -22.57 -37.19 0.06
N THR A 10 -22.06 -38.28 -0.51
CA THR A 10 -21.12 -38.22 -1.64
C THR A 10 -21.80 -37.90 -2.97
N LEU A 11 -23.07 -38.27 -3.15
CA LEU A 11 -23.81 -37.98 -4.39
C LEU A 11 -24.30 -36.52 -4.45
N GLY A 12 -24.52 -35.88 -3.29
CA GLY A 12 -24.87 -34.46 -3.20
C GLY A 12 -23.72 -33.49 -3.50
N LEU A 13 -22.46 -33.93 -3.41
CA LEU A 13 -21.28 -33.06 -3.61
C LEU A 13 -20.83 -32.98 -5.09
N ILE A 14 -21.34 -33.85 -5.96
CA ILE A 14 -20.89 -33.94 -7.38
C ILE A 14 -21.76 -33.07 -8.31
N ILE A 15 -22.91 -32.57 -7.85
CA ILE A 15 -23.87 -31.83 -8.70
C ILE A 15 -23.63 -30.31 -8.71
N SER A 16 -22.72 -29.75 -7.92
CA SER A 16 -22.43 -28.30 -7.90
C SER A 16 -21.23 -27.86 -8.75
N ALA A 17 -20.61 -28.76 -9.52
CA ALA A 17 -19.47 -28.43 -10.38
C ALA A 17 -19.86 -28.39 -11.87
N SER A 18 -20.73 -27.45 -12.26
CA SER A 18 -20.98 -27.11 -13.66
C SER A 18 -21.46 -25.67 -13.81
N SER A 19 -20.53 -24.74 -13.68
CA SER A 19 -20.63 -23.37 -14.22
C SER A 19 -19.22 -22.85 -14.51
N CYS A 20 -18.51 -23.52 -15.41
CA CYS A 20 -17.35 -22.92 -16.07
C CYS A 20 -17.88 -22.02 -17.19
N GLN A 21 -18.21 -20.77 -16.86
CA GLN A 21 -18.32 -19.72 -17.86
C GLN A 21 -16.89 -19.39 -18.30
N SER A 22 -16.55 -19.67 -19.55
CA SER A 22 -15.29 -19.21 -20.14
C SER A 22 -15.25 -17.67 -20.11
N PRO A 23 -14.13 -17.04 -19.73
CA PRO A 23 -13.95 -15.61 -19.94
C PRO A 23 -13.97 -15.36 -21.45
N GLN A 24 -15.05 -14.75 -21.94
CA GLN A 24 -15.09 -14.20 -23.28
C GLN A 24 -14.09 -13.04 -23.30
N SER A 25 -12.94 -13.27 -23.90
CA SER A 25 -11.92 -12.25 -24.14
C SER A 25 -12.55 -11.13 -24.97
N SER A 26 -12.84 -10.00 -24.34
CA SER A 26 -13.13 -8.76 -25.06
C SER A 26 -11.92 -8.38 -25.92
N PRO A 27 -12.12 -7.80 -27.11
CA PRO A 27 -11.04 -7.52 -28.03
C PRO A 27 -10.05 -6.54 -27.40
N ALA A 28 -8.78 -6.95 -27.36
CA ALA A 28 -7.66 -6.09 -27.03
C ALA A 28 -7.62 -4.94 -28.03
N SER A 29 -8.10 -3.76 -27.62
CA SER A 29 -7.81 -2.54 -28.35
C SER A 29 -6.34 -2.24 -28.15
N SER A 30 -5.56 -2.40 -29.21
CA SER A 30 -4.18 -1.94 -29.29
C SER A 30 -4.15 -0.43 -29.06
N ILE A 31 -3.78 0.00 -27.85
CA ILE A 31 -3.42 1.39 -27.62
C ILE A 31 -2.05 1.59 -28.25
N SER A 32 -2.07 1.94 -29.54
CA SER A 32 -0.95 2.59 -30.20
C SER A 32 -0.69 3.92 -29.46
N PRO A 33 0.55 4.26 -29.07
CA PRO A 33 0.83 5.56 -28.50
C PRO A 33 0.59 6.62 -29.57
N SER A 34 -0.61 7.20 -29.58
CA SER A 34 -0.87 8.42 -30.32
C SER A 34 -0.01 9.50 -29.70
N ALA A 35 0.96 9.99 -30.49
CA ALA A 35 1.69 11.20 -30.21
C ALA A 35 0.66 12.31 -29.95
N THR A 36 0.47 12.65 -28.67
CA THR A 36 -0.29 13.84 -28.32
C THR A 36 0.58 15.02 -28.66
N SER A 37 0.18 15.73 -29.70
CA SER A 37 0.75 16.97 -30.18
C SER A 37 0.90 17.93 -28.98
N ILE A 38 2.13 18.19 -28.56
CA ILE A 38 2.44 19.26 -27.62
C ILE A 38 2.14 20.57 -28.34
N THR A 39 0.93 21.08 -28.14
CA THR A 39 0.61 22.48 -28.43
C THR A 39 0.54 23.18 -27.07
N GLY A 40 1.66 23.77 -26.64
CA GLY A 40 1.71 24.46 -25.35
C GLY A 40 3.13 24.75 -24.87
N SER A 41 3.67 25.89 -25.33
CA SER A 41 4.91 26.57 -24.92
C SER A 41 6.20 25.74 -24.84
N THR A 42 7.05 25.92 -25.85
CA THR A 42 8.50 25.89 -25.66
C THR A 42 8.88 26.89 -24.57
N GLN A 43 9.25 26.42 -23.38
CA GLN A 43 9.99 27.25 -22.44
C GLN A 43 11.47 26.92 -22.59
N THR A 44 12.16 27.84 -23.24
CA THR A 44 13.61 28.01 -23.23
C THR A 44 14.14 27.92 -21.80
N ALA A 45 15.28 27.25 -21.61
CA ALA A 45 16.06 27.33 -20.39
C ALA A 45 16.17 28.80 -19.95
N GLN A 46 15.64 29.14 -18.77
CA GLN A 46 15.76 30.50 -18.24
C GLN A 46 17.24 30.82 -18.05
N ASN A 47 17.68 31.84 -18.77
CA ASN A 47 18.99 32.46 -18.58
C ASN A 47 19.19 32.80 -17.11
N SER A 48 20.39 32.52 -16.60
CA SER A 48 20.84 32.99 -15.29
C SER A 48 20.59 34.51 -15.18
N PRO A 49 19.94 35.01 -14.11
CA PRO A 49 19.64 36.43 -13.98
C PRO A 49 20.92 37.28 -13.96
N ASP A 50 20.87 38.41 -14.66
CA ASP A 50 21.87 39.49 -14.62
C ASP A 50 22.04 39.99 -13.17
N PRO A 51 23.27 40.02 -12.62
CA PRO A 51 23.55 40.42 -11.23
C PRO A 51 23.27 41.89 -10.92
N SER A 52 22.89 42.71 -11.90
CA SER A 52 22.64 44.15 -11.71
C SER A 52 21.17 44.56 -11.56
N GLN A 53 20.23 43.61 -11.54
CA GLN A 53 18.82 43.88 -11.20
C GLN A 53 18.56 43.71 -9.70
N PRO A 54 17.73 44.56 -9.06
CA PRO A 54 17.24 44.28 -7.71
C PRO A 54 16.62 42.88 -7.73
N SER A 55 17.16 41.98 -6.91
CA SER A 55 16.62 40.63 -6.75
C SER A 55 15.12 40.75 -6.57
N ALA A 56 14.34 40.34 -7.58
CA ALA A 56 12.94 40.05 -7.37
C ALA A 56 12.88 39.19 -6.11
N GLU A 57 12.01 39.58 -5.19
CA GLU A 57 11.84 38.93 -3.89
C GLU A 57 11.85 37.41 -4.10
N LEU A 58 12.88 36.73 -3.60
CA LEU A 58 12.99 35.28 -3.76
C LEU A 58 11.70 34.67 -3.21
N PRO A 59 11.03 33.77 -3.96
CA PRO A 59 9.78 33.19 -3.50
C PRO A 59 10.01 32.59 -2.12
N LYS A 60 9.28 33.12 -1.13
CA LYS A 60 9.37 32.73 0.28
C LYS A 60 9.26 31.20 0.38
N TYR A 61 10.36 30.55 0.72
CA TYR A 61 10.42 29.09 0.81
C TYR A 61 9.45 28.61 1.89
N ASN A 62 8.44 27.85 1.46
CA ASN A 62 7.53 27.11 2.33
C ASN A 62 7.82 25.61 2.13
N VAL A 63 7.62 24.77 3.16
CA VAL A 63 7.77 23.30 3.05
C VAL A 63 6.96 22.70 1.89
N ASN A 64 5.87 23.35 1.50
CA ASN A 64 5.05 22.95 0.34
C ASN A 64 5.78 23.12 -1.01
N ASN A 65 6.88 23.87 -1.05
CA ASN A 65 7.64 24.13 -2.28
C ASN A 65 8.87 23.23 -2.43
N ILE A 66 9.02 22.19 -1.59
CA ILE A 66 10.10 21.21 -1.70
C ILE A 66 9.61 20.10 -2.64
N VAL A 67 10.22 20.00 -3.82
CA VAL A 67 9.97 18.90 -4.77
C VAL A 67 11.16 17.94 -4.78
N GLY A 68 10.86 16.65 -4.86
CA GLY A 68 11.87 15.61 -4.97
C GLY A 68 12.40 15.52 -6.40
N VAL A 69 13.72 15.46 -6.56
CA VAL A 69 14.36 15.11 -7.83
C VAL A 69 14.85 13.67 -7.74
N ASP A 70 14.44 12.82 -8.67
CA ASP A 70 14.89 11.43 -8.67
C ASP A 70 16.28 11.24 -9.29
N GLN A 71 16.81 10.01 -9.23
CA GLN A 71 18.13 9.67 -9.76
C GLN A 71 18.28 9.87 -11.28
N PHE A 72 17.18 10.05 -12.01
CA PHE A 72 17.16 10.30 -13.45
C PHE A 72 16.92 11.79 -13.76
N GLY A 73 16.90 12.66 -12.75
CA GLY A 73 16.69 14.10 -12.90
C GLY A 73 15.23 14.49 -13.17
N ARG A 74 14.26 13.58 -12.96
CA ARG A 74 12.83 13.90 -13.12
C ARG A 74 12.35 14.65 -11.88
N THR A 75 11.47 15.63 -12.11
CA THR A 75 10.79 16.39 -11.07
C THR A 75 9.28 16.35 -11.31
N PHE A 76 8.50 16.70 -10.29
CA PHE A 76 7.06 16.91 -10.40
C PHE A 76 6.71 18.31 -9.88
N ASP A 77 5.59 18.86 -10.34
CA ASP A 77 5.11 20.15 -9.86
C ASP A 77 4.57 20.05 -8.44
N ILE A 78 4.63 21.17 -7.71
CA ILE A 78 4.07 21.27 -6.36
C ILE A 78 2.58 20.89 -6.38
N ILE A 79 2.22 19.91 -5.55
CA ILE A 79 0.83 19.48 -5.38
C ILE A 79 0.30 20.07 -4.07
N GLY A 80 -0.81 20.80 -4.16
CA GLY A 80 -1.54 21.29 -2.99
C GLY A 80 -3.02 20.93 -3.08
N GLY A 81 -3.61 20.59 -1.94
CA GLY A 81 -5.04 20.34 -1.80
C GLY A 81 -5.51 18.96 -2.29
N GLU A 82 -6.80 18.70 -2.08
CA GLU A 82 -7.49 17.50 -2.56
C GLU A 82 -7.82 17.63 -4.06
N LYS A 83 -7.65 16.54 -4.81
CA LYS A 83 -8.06 16.47 -6.22
C LYS A 83 -9.43 15.78 -6.29
N SER A 84 -10.51 16.56 -6.41
CA SER A 84 -11.90 16.06 -6.43
C SER A 84 -12.17 14.97 -7.48
N GLU A 85 -11.47 15.05 -8.63
CA GLU A 85 -11.65 14.12 -9.76
C GLU A 85 -10.74 12.88 -9.70
N LYS A 86 -10.19 12.57 -8.52
CA LYS A 86 -9.29 11.41 -8.31
C LYS A 86 -9.79 10.54 -7.17
N GLN A 87 -9.57 9.24 -7.31
CA GLN A 87 -9.89 8.24 -6.30
C GLN A 87 -8.61 7.61 -5.77
N VAL A 88 -8.58 7.35 -4.46
CA VAL A 88 -7.49 6.64 -3.79
C VAL A 88 -8.01 5.28 -3.35
N GLY A 89 -7.33 4.22 -3.75
CA GLY A 89 -7.56 2.88 -3.23
C GLY A 89 -6.66 2.63 -2.02
N MET A 90 -7.24 2.10 -0.94
CA MET A 90 -6.51 1.72 0.27
C MET A 90 -6.70 0.24 0.55
N PHE A 91 -5.62 -0.46 0.83
CA PHE A 91 -5.69 -1.80 1.40
C PHE A 91 -5.91 -1.67 2.91
N TYR A 92 -6.96 -2.32 3.40
CA TYR A 92 -7.32 -2.33 4.80
C TYR A 92 -7.56 -3.76 5.28
N PHE A 93 -7.12 -4.05 6.50
CA PHE A 93 -7.03 -5.40 7.03
C PHE A 93 -7.77 -5.46 8.38
N LEU A 94 -8.74 -6.38 8.50
CA LEU A 94 -9.64 -6.53 9.66
C LEU A 94 -9.25 -7.64 10.64
N TRP A 95 -8.01 -8.13 10.58
CA TRP A 95 -7.62 -9.38 11.25
C TRP A 95 -6.70 -9.18 12.46
N LEU A 96 -6.43 -7.94 12.87
CA LEU A 96 -5.59 -7.67 14.04
C LEU A 96 -6.37 -7.95 15.34
N GLY A 97 -5.72 -8.58 16.32
CA GLY A 97 -6.32 -8.90 17.62
C GLY A 97 -7.42 -9.98 17.58
N GLN A 98 -7.64 -10.63 16.45
CA GLN A 98 -8.59 -11.75 16.29
C GLN A 98 -8.11 -13.01 17.04
N PRO A 99 -8.96 -14.02 17.32
CA PRO A 99 -8.64 -15.15 18.20
C PRO A 99 -7.39 -15.99 17.84
N LEU A 100 -6.82 -15.81 16.66
CA LEU A 100 -5.57 -16.44 16.24
C LEU A 100 -4.31 -15.73 16.76
N PHE A 101 -4.44 -14.53 17.32
CA PHE A 101 -3.36 -13.80 17.97
C PHE A 101 -3.25 -14.27 19.43
N SER A 102 -2.13 -14.91 19.75
CA SER A 102 -1.82 -15.31 21.11
C SER A 102 -1.39 -14.14 22.01
N GLY A 103 -0.96 -13.03 21.42
CA GLY A 103 -0.42 -11.90 22.17
C GLY A 103 -0.04 -10.71 21.29
N VAL A 104 0.67 -9.78 21.92
CA VAL A 104 1.21 -8.57 21.29
C VAL A 104 2.72 -8.73 21.19
N TYR A 105 3.23 -8.77 19.96
CA TYR A 105 4.66 -8.86 19.66
C TYR A 105 5.06 -7.60 18.88
N ASP A 106 5.92 -6.77 19.46
CA ASP A 106 6.37 -5.50 18.85
C ASP A 106 7.83 -5.65 18.40
N ALA A 107 8.04 -5.65 17.09
CA ALA A 107 9.35 -5.85 16.48
C ALA A 107 10.36 -4.78 16.91
N THR A 108 9.94 -3.52 17.08
CA THR A 108 10.85 -2.45 17.52
C THR A 108 11.30 -2.68 18.96
N LYS A 109 10.38 -3.07 19.86
CA LYS A 109 10.71 -3.36 21.27
C LYS A 109 11.59 -4.60 21.38
N ILE A 110 11.23 -5.68 20.67
CA ILE A 110 12.00 -6.93 20.66
C ILE A 110 13.41 -6.68 20.14
N TYR A 111 13.56 -5.96 19.02
CA TYR A 111 14.86 -5.64 18.45
C TYR A 111 15.74 -4.83 19.43
N ASN A 112 15.16 -3.84 20.11
CA ASN A 112 15.91 -2.98 21.02
C ASN A 112 16.33 -3.67 22.32
N GLU A 113 15.53 -4.62 22.81
CA GLU A 113 15.77 -5.29 24.09
C GLU A 113 16.54 -6.60 23.94
N TYR A 114 16.25 -7.39 22.90
CA TYR A 114 16.76 -8.75 22.72
C TYR A 114 17.67 -8.90 21.49
N GLY A 115 17.67 -7.92 20.57
CA GLY A 115 18.52 -7.93 19.38
C GLY A 115 17.88 -8.57 18.14
N GLU A 116 18.62 -8.56 17.03
CA GLU A 116 18.14 -9.01 15.73
C GLU A 116 17.93 -10.52 15.65
N ASP A 117 18.77 -11.30 16.33
CA ASP A 117 18.71 -12.77 16.28
C ASP A 117 17.42 -13.30 16.88
N VAL A 118 16.99 -12.74 18.02
CA VAL A 118 15.72 -13.11 18.65
C VAL A 118 14.52 -12.74 17.77
N LEU A 119 14.61 -11.66 17.00
CA LEU A 119 13.52 -11.23 16.12
C LEU A 119 13.43 -12.04 14.83
N PHE A 120 14.56 -12.40 14.21
CA PHE A 120 14.58 -12.94 12.84
C PHE A 120 15.09 -14.38 12.71
N HIS A 121 15.88 -14.87 13.67
CA HIS A 121 16.63 -16.13 13.52
C HIS A 121 16.28 -17.19 14.57
N GLU A 122 15.59 -16.82 15.64
CA GLU A 122 15.20 -17.71 16.73
C GLU A 122 13.69 -17.76 16.91
N THR A 123 13.18 -18.92 17.35
CA THR A 123 11.80 -19.07 17.80
C THR A 123 11.79 -19.08 19.32
N SER A 124 11.10 -18.11 19.93
CA SER A 124 10.98 -17.98 21.39
C SER A 124 9.59 -17.53 21.80
N ASP A 125 9.29 -17.55 23.10
CA ASP A 125 8.04 -16.98 23.62
C ASP A 125 7.98 -15.44 23.44
N ILE A 126 9.14 -14.80 23.24
CA ILE A 126 9.26 -13.35 23.03
C ILE A 126 8.96 -12.98 21.57
N SER A 127 9.41 -13.82 20.64
CA SER A 127 9.21 -13.69 19.19
C SER A 127 8.74 -15.04 18.62
N PRO A 128 7.46 -15.39 18.78
CA PRO A 128 6.96 -16.70 18.39
C PRO A 128 6.68 -16.78 16.90
N GLU A 129 7.05 -17.92 16.32
CA GLU A 129 6.80 -18.23 14.92
C GLU A 129 5.29 -18.31 14.62
N GLY A 130 4.89 -17.87 13.43
CA GLY A 130 3.50 -17.92 12.98
C GLY A 130 2.57 -16.95 13.70
N GLN A 131 3.10 -16.06 14.55
CA GLN A 131 2.36 -14.97 15.16
C GLN A 131 2.65 -13.65 14.45
N PHE A 132 1.65 -12.77 14.47
CA PHE A 132 1.81 -11.44 13.89
C PHE A 132 2.69 -10.56 14.78
N HIS A 133 3.60 -9.83 14.13
CA HIS A 133 4.45 -8.86 14.78
C HIS A 133 4.08 -7.45 14.29
N PHE A 134 3.78 -6.56 15.24
CA PHE A 134 3.66 -5.13 14.97
C PHE A 134 5.03 -4.57 14.65
N TRP A 135 5.14 -3.74 13.61
CA TRP A 135 6.40 -3.06 13.31
C TRP A 135 6.82 -2.14 14.48
N GLY A 136 5.86 -1.47 15.10
CA GLY A 136 6.04 -0.68 16.31
C GLY A 136 4.69 -0.36 16.94
N GLU A 137 4.71 0.44 18.00
CA GLU A 137 3.50 0.81 18.74
C GLU A 137 2.56 1.68 17.88
N PRO A 138 1.35 1.20 17.53
CA PRO A 138 0.39 1.99 16.76
C PRO A 138 -0.16 3.17 17.56
N LEU A 139 -0.68 4.19 16.86
CA LEU A 139 -1.26 5.38 17.49
C LEU A 139 -2.37 5.06 18.50
N TYR A 140 -3.21 4.06 18.19
CA TYR A 140 -4.28 3.57 19.07
C TYR A 140 -3.84 2.39 19.96
N GLY A 141 -2.54 2.20 20.14
CA GLY A 141 -1.98 1.03 20.80
C GLY A 141 -2.20 -0.26 20.01
N TYR A 142 -2.06 -1.40 20.68
CA TYR A 142 -2.23 -2.72 20.08
C TYR A 142 -3.72 -3.11 19.99
N TYR A 143 -4.43 -2.44 19.10
CA TYR A 143 -5.88 -2.52 18.96
C TYR A 143 -6.37 -3.87 18.44
N ASN A 144 -7.65 -4.14 18.71
CA ASN A 144 -8.40 -5.25 18.13
C ASN A 144 -9.25 -4.73 16.98
N SER A 145 -9.16 -5.32 15.79
CA SER A 145 -9.99 -4.95 14.63
C SER A 145 -11.49 -5.19 14.82
N GLY A 146 -11.89 -5.92 15.86
CA GLY A 146 -13.29 -6.09 16.26
C GLY A 146 -13.79 -5.02 17.25
N ASP A 147 -12.93 -4.12 17.71
CA ASP A 147 -13.33 -2.98 18.53
C ASP A 147 -14.07 -1.95 17.67
N GLU A 148 -15.24 -1.49 18.12
CA GLU A 148 -16.05 -0.52 17.38
C GLU A 148 -15.46 0.91 17.43
N TYR A 149 -14.55 1.17 18.36
CA TYR A 149 -13.95 2.48 18.57
C TYR A 149 -12.58 2.66 17.89
N VAL A 150 -12.09 1.67 17.12
CA VAL A 150 -10.80 1.70 16.40
C VAL A 150 -10.95 1.26 14.95
#